data_AF-A0A7Z0MN28-F1
#
_entry.id   AF-A0A7Z0MN28-F1
#
_cell.length_a   1.000
_cell.length_b   1.000
_cell.length_c   1.000
_cell.angle_alpha   90.00
_cell.angle_beta   90.00
_cell.angle_gamma   90.00
#
_symmetry.space_group_name_H-M   'P 1'
#
loop_
_entity.id
_entity.type
_entity.pdbx_description
1 polymer ?
#
loop_
_entity_poly.entity_id
_entity_poly.type
_entity_poly.pdbx_seq_one_letter_code
_entity_poly.pdbx_strand_id
1 'polypeptide(L)'
;MASFYKLIKSTIIAESARLCYFLSKPFFKKNIWIISETESQAQDNGYALFCWIEANTSGIDVFYVVDKHSPDIDKFKNRNNLLAVGSFKLIFYMYHANRIISTHGLWMVPDELGILKKLTRKTLKAKKVMLNHGVIFIKNGIKYYHKSIFPLNDLWCAVSAREKYLLQNEYGYSDKDIVITGLPRFDFLADSSDQLFLAKYDLICSSYPTIRVWSDHHFNLERIDFID
;
A
#
# COMPACT_ATOMS: atom_id res chain seq x y z
N MET A 1 3.99 -12.13 27.03
CA MET A 1 2.69 -11.60 27.52
C MET A 1 2.17 -10.41 26.71
N ALA A 2 2.98 -9.39 26.39
CA ALA A 2 2.54 -8.22 25.61
C ALA A 2 1.94 -8.55 24.23
N SER A 3 2.52 -9.53 23.51
CA SER A 3 2.02 -9.98 22.20
C SER A 3 0.62 -10.60 22.29
N PHE A 4 0.36 -11.42 23.31
CA PHE A 4 -0.94 -12.09 23.49
C PHE A 4 -2.04 -11.11 23.89
N TYR A 5 -1.74 -10.14 24.76
CA TYR A 5 -2.66 -9.05 25.08
C TYR A 5 -3.03 -8.23 23.84
N LYS A 6 -2.03 -7.87 23.01
CA LYS A 6 -2.27 -7.15 21.74
C LYS A 6 -3.19 -7.95 20.82
N LEU A 7 -2.97 -9.26 20.71
CA LEU A 7 -3.81 -10.16 19.90
C LEU A 7 -5.25 -10.23 20.39
N ILE A 8 -5.48 -10.38 21.70
CA ILE A 8 -6.82 -10.38 22.29
C ILE A 8 -7.51 -9.03 22.03
N LYS A 9 -6.80 -7.93 22.30
CA LYS A 9 -7.34 -6.59 22.08
C LYS A 9 -7.75 -6.37 20.62
N SER A 10 -6.89 -6.70 19.67
CA SER A 10 -7.20 -6.61 18.24
C SER A 10 -8.40 -7.48 17.85
N THR A 11 -8.50 -8.69 18.41
CA THR A 11 -9.62 -9.60 18.19
C THR A 11 -10.94 -8.99 18.69
N ILE A 12 -10.96 -8.45 19.91
CA ILE A 12 -12.17 -7.83 20.47
C ILE A 12 -12.63 -6.65 19.60
N ILE A 13 -11.69 -5.80 19.16
CA ILE A 13 -12.00 -4.64 18.32
C ILE A 13 -12.57 -5.09 16.98
N ALA A 14 -11.95 -6.09 16.34
CA ALA A 14 -12.38 -6.59 15.04
C ALA A 14 -13.78 -7.22 15.10
N GLU A 15 -14.02 -8.05 16.12
CA GLU A 15 -15.30 -8.70 16.33
C GLU A 15 -16.42 -7.69 16.67
N SER A 16 -16.10 -6.68 17.48
CA SER A 16 -17.02 -5.57 17.75
C SER A 16 -17.36 -4.81 16.48
N ALA A 17 -16.35 -4.49 15.66
CA ALA A 17 -16.55 -3.80 14.38
C ALA A 17 -17.38 -4.65 13.40
N ARG A 18 -17.18 -5.97 13.41
CA ARG A 18 -17.92 -6.92 12.59
C ARG A 18 -19.40 -6.98 12.98
N LEU A 19 -19.70 -7.00 14.28
CA LEU A 19 -21.07 -6.92 14.78
C LEU A 19 -21.72 -5.60 14.37
N CYS A 20 -21.05 -4.48 14.60
CA CYS A 20 -21.54 -3.16 14.19
C CYS A 20 -21.75 -3.05 12.68
N TYR A 21 -20.89 -3.68 11.87
CA TYR A 21 -21.06 -3.76 10.42
C TYR A 21 -22.39 -4.43 10.06
N PHE A 22 -22.71 -5.59 10.64
CA PHE A 22 -23.97 -6.27 10.32
C PHE A 22 -25.21 -5.46 10.70
N LEU A 23 -25.15 -4.70 11.81
CA LEU A 23 -26.22 -3.82 12.24
C LEU A 23 -26.38 -2.58 11.34
N SER A 24 -25.26 -2.02 10.86
CA SER A 24 -25.25 -0.78 10.07
C SER A 24 -25.37 -1.00 8.56
N LYS A 25 -25.07 -2.20 8.05
CA LYS A 25 -25.06 -2.55 6.63
C LYS A 25 -26.28 -2.08 5.82
N PRO A 26 -27.53 -2.19 6.32
CA PRO A 26 -28.69 -1.72 5.55
C PRO A 26 -28.73 -0.20 5.33
N PHE A 27 -28.14 0.56 6.26
CA PHE A 27 -28.22 2.02 6.31
C PHE A 27 -26.96 2.71 5.81
N PHE A 28 -25.83 2.01 5.77
CA PHE A 28 -24.52 2.56 5.44
C PHE A 28 -24.20 2.38 3.94
N LYS A 29 -24.88 3.16 3.08
CA LYS A 29 -24.75 3.10 1.61
C LYS A 29 -23.76 4.14 1.06
N LYS A 30 -22.52 4.11 1.53
CA LYS A 30 -21.45 5.01 1.08
C LYS A 30 -20.54 4.32 0.08
N ASN A 31 -19.94 5.09 -0.84
CA ASN A 31 -18.92 4.58 -1.76
C ASN A 31 -17.53 4.82 -1.15
N ILE A 32 -17.05 3.85 -0.37
CA ILE A 32 -15.85 4.00 0.45
C ILE A 32 -14.64 3.35 -0.21
N TRP A 33 -13.59 4.14 -0.35
CA TRP A 33 -12.31 3.70 -0.90
C TRP A 33 -11.25 3.86 0.18
N ILE A 34 -10.52 2.77 0.47
CA ILE A 34 -9.45 2.77 1.46
C ILE A 34 -8.14 2.60 0.72
N ILE A 35 -7.19 3.50 0.96
CA ILE A 35 -5.88 3.53 0.32
C ILE A 35 -4.79 3.40 1.38
N SER A 36 -3.76 2.61 1.09
CA SER A 36 -2.63 2.41 2.00
C SER A 36 -1.33 2.11 1.26
N GLU A 37 -0.19 2.40 1.89
CA GLU A 37 1.14 2.01 1.40
C GLU A 37 1.78 0.98 2.33
N THR A 38 2.88 1.34 3.00
CA THR A 38 3.38 0.65 4.19
C THR A 38 2.74 1.24 5.44
N GLU A 39 2.98 0.64 6.61
CA GLU A 39 2.38 1.12 7.87
C GLU A 39 2.76 2.56 8.22
N SER A 40 3.97 2.96 7.83
CA SER A 40 4.59 4.22 8.25
C SER A 40 4.70 5.25 7.13
N GLN A 41 4.38 4.93 5.87
CA GLN A 41 4.64 5.82 4.74
C GLN A 41 3.37 6.34 4.08
N ALA A 42 3.43 7.61 3.68
CA ALA A 42 2.48 8.24 2.78
C ALA A 42 3.24 9.12 1.79
N GLN A 43 3.98 8.47 0.88
CA GLN A 43 4.98 9.14 0.03
C GLN A 43 4.97 8.66 -1.42
N ASP A 44 4.28 7.57 -1.71
CA ASP A 44 4.35 6.88 -3.00
C ASP A 44 3.02 6.99 -3.77
N ASN A 45 2.78 6.04 -4.67
CA ASN A 45 1.58 5.94 -5.50
C ASN A 45 0.27 6.01 -4.72
N GLY A 46 0.22 5.46 -3.51
CA GLY A 46 -0.99 5.44 -2.70
C GLY A 46 -1.37 6.85 -2.24
N TYR A 47 -0.40 7.60 -1.72
CA TYR A 47 -0.62 8.97 -1.27
C TYR A 47 -0.96 9.91 -2.43
N ALA A 48 -0.28 9.74 -3.57
CA ALA A 48 -0.58 10.44 -4.81
C ALA A 48 -2.05 10.23 -5.23
N LEU A 49 -2.46 8.97 -5.39
CA LEU A 49 -3.83 8.63 -5.79
C LEU A 49 -4.87 9.16 -4.79
N PHE A 50 -4.58 9.06 -3.50
CA PHE A 50 -5.43 9.59 -2.43
C PHE A 50 -5.67 11.09 -2.57
N CYS A 51 -4.61 11.89 -2.73
CA CYS A 51 -4.72 13.34 -2.90
C CYS A 51 -5.49 13.69 -4.17
N TRP A 52 -5.27 12.96 -5.26
CA TRP A 52 -5.98 13.20 -6.51
C TRP A 52 -7.49 12.92 -6.37
N ILE A 53 -7.87 11.80 -5.75
CA ILE A 53 -9.29 11.45 -5.52
C ILE A 53 -9.96 12.49 -4.62
N GLU A 54 -9.32 12.88 -3.53
CA GLU A 54 -9.83 13.87 -2.59
C GLU A 54 -10.10 15.22 -3.27
N ALA A 55 -9.20 15.66 -4.16
CA ALA A 55 -9.32 16.95 -4.83
C ALA A 55 -10.27 16.95 -6.04
N ASN A 56 -10.42 15.81 -6.74
CA ASN A 56 -11.05 15.79 -8.07
C ASN A 56 -12.37 15.00 -8.13
N THR A 57 -12.75 14.27 -7.09
CA THR A 57 -13.93 13.39 -7.15
C THR A 57 -14.98 13.73 -6.09
N SER A 58 -16.23 13.85 -6.54
CA SER A 58 -17.40 13.93 -5.66
C SER A 58 -18.08 12.57 -5.55
N GLY A 59 -18.55 12.22 -4.35
CA GLY A 59 -19.31 10.98 -4.13
C GLY A 59 -18.44 9.74 -3.87
N ILE A 60 -17.13 9.91 -3.70
CA ILE A 60 -16.22 8.88 -3.18
C ILE A 60 -15.74 9.33 -1.80
N ASP A 61 -16.08 8.56 -0.78
CA ASP A 61 -15.54 8.74 0.56
C ASP A 61 -14.18 8.04 0.62
N VAL A 62 -13.11 8.75 0.24
CA VAL A 62 -11.75 8.23 0.22
C VAL A 62 -11.09 8.37 1.60
N PHE A 63 -10.43 7.31 2.07
CA PHE A 63 -9.70 7.25 3.32
C PHE A 63 -8.28 6.74 3.14
N TYR A 64 -7.35 7.28 3.92
CA TYR A 64 -5.96 6.83 3.95
C TYR A 64 -5.65 6.10 5.26
N VAL A 65 -4.91 4.99 5.16
CA VAL A 65 -4.46 4.20 6.32
C VAL A 65 -2.99 4.46 6.58
N VAL A 66 -2.68 4.92 7.79
CA VAL A 66 -1.30 5.09 8.27
C VAL A 66 -1.25 4.94 9.79
N ASP A 67 -0.12 4.46 10.32
CA ASP A 67 0.10 4.37 11.75
C ASP A 67 0.17 5.76 12.38
N LYS A 68 -0.37 5.91 13.59
CA LYS A 68 -0.36 7.17 14.35
C LYS A 68 1.05 7.66 14.70
N HIS A 69 2.05 6.79 14.65
CA HIS A 69 3.46 7.08 14.89
C HIS A 69 4.26 7.22 13.59
N SER A 70 3.59 7.27 12.43
CA SER A 70 4.23 7.52 11.15
C SER A 70 4.91 8.89 11.13
N PRO A 71 6.12 9.00 10.54
CA PRO A 71 6.75 10.29 10.25
C PRO A 71 5.89 11.20 9.36
N ASP A 72 5.00 10.61 8.56
CA ASP A 72 4.12 11.31 7.62
C ASP A 72 2.75 11.67 8.21
N ILE A 73 2.51 11.39 9.51
CA ILE A 73 1.20 11.62 10.15
C ILE A 73 0.74 13.08 10.02
N ASP A 74 1.70 14.00 9.97
CA ASP A 74 1.46 15.44 9.86
C ASP A 74 0.75 15.85 8.56
N LYS A 75 0.91 15.07 7.49
CA LYS A 75 0.17 15.27 6.22
C LYS A 75 -1.35 15.15 6.39
N PHE A 76 -1.80 14.53 7.49
CA PHE A 76 -3.21 14.26 7.78
C PHE A 76 -3.78 15.09 8.94
N LYS A 77 -2.99 15.98 9.58
CA LYS A 77 -3.43 16.77 10.75
C LYS A 77 -4.74 17.53 10.53
N ASN A 78 -4.95 18.04 9.32
CA ASN A 78 -6.14 18.81 8.95
C ASN A 78 -7.14 18.02 8.10
N ARG A 79 -7.01 16.68 8.03
CA ARG A 79 -7.89 15.84 7.21
C ARG A 79 -8.67 14.84 8.07
N ASN A 80 -9.97 14.71 7.81
CA ASN A 80 -10.88 13.81 8.56
C ASN A 80 -10.88 12.35 8.05
N ASN A 81 -10.23 12.13 6.92
CA ASN A 81 -10.18 10.87 6.18
C ASN A 81 -8.98 9.97 6.54
N LEU A 82 -8.37 10.22 7.69
CA LEU A 82 -7.40 9.31 8.28
C LEU A 82 -8.08 8.11 8.97
N LEU A 83 -7.57 6.92 8.70
CA LEU A 83 -7.87 5.69 9.41
C LEU A 83 -6.59 5.17 10.08
N ALA A 84 -6.49 5.37 11.40
CA ALA A 84 -5.33 4.90 12.15
C ALA A 84 -5.31 3.36 12.24
N VAL A 85 -4.11 2.80 12.12
CA VAL A 85 -3.88 1.35 12.22
C VAL A 85 -4.37 0.79 13.56
N GLY A 86 -5.04 -0.36 13.50
CA GLY A 86 -5.61 -1.03 14.68
C GLY A 86 -6.80 -0.31 15.33
N SER A 87 -7.31 0.79 14.73
CA SER A 87 -8.50 1.45 15.24
C SER A 87 -9.79 0.71 14.86
N PHE A 88 -10.80 0.82 15.72
CA PHE A 88 -12.16 0.35 15.40
C PHE A 88 -12.68 0.97 14.09
N LYS A 89 -12.44 2.27 13.89
CA LYS A 89 -12.86 3.01 12.70
C LYS A 89 -12.29 2.37 11.44
N LEU A 90 -10.99 2.04 11.41
CA LEU A 90 -10.37 1.35 10.28
C LEU A 90 -11.10 0.05 9.95
N ILE A 91 -11.25 -0.84 10.92
CA ILE A 91 -11.82 -2.18 10.69
C ILE A 91 -13.30 -2.07 10.25
N PHE A 92 -14.05 -1.18 10.89
CA PHE A 92 -15.44 -0.91 10.53
C PHE A 92 -15.57 -0.40 9.08
N TYR A 93 -14.76 0.58 8.69
CA TYR A 93 -14.77 1.10 7.32
C TYR A 93 -14.29 0.05 6.31
N MET A 94 -13.35 -0.82 6.67
CA MET A 94 -12.92 -1.93 5.80
C MET A 94 -14.04 -2.90 5.46
N TYR A 95 -14.95 -3.20 6.41
CA TYR A 95 -16.11 -4.05 6.10
C TYR A 95 -17.13 -3.38 5.17
N HIS A 96 -17.24 -2.05 5.21
CA HIS A 96 -18.11 -1.26 4.34
C HIS A 96 -17.44 -0.81 3.03
N ALA A 97 -16.13 -0.97 2.90
CA ALA A 97 -15.40 -0.48 1.75
C ALA A 97 -15.83 -1.15 0.45
N ASN A 98 -15.95 -0.35 -0.60
CA ASN A 98 -16.13 -0.83 -1.98
C ASN A 98 -14.79 -1.22 -2.57
N ARG A 99 -13.73 -0.46 -2.24
CA ARG A 99 -12.37 -0.67 -2.73
C ARG A 99 -11.36 -0.60 -1.59
N ILE A 100 -10.42 -1.54 -1.59
CA ILE A 100 -9.22 -1.48 -0.78
C ILE A 100 -8.05 -1.49 -1.75
N ILE A 101 -7.29 -0.40 -1.80
CA ILE A 101 -6.20 -0.15 -2.74
C ILE A 101 -4.91 -0.07 -1.94
N SER A 102 -3.90 -0.84 -2.32
CA SER A 102 -2.62 -0.82 -1.63
C SER A 102 -1.45 -1.09 -2.55
N THR A 103 -0.29 -0.52 -2.23
CA THR A 103 0.94 -0.71 -3.02
C THR A 103 1.74 -1.95 -2.59
N HIS A 104 1.47 -2.51 -1.41
CA HIS A 104 2.24 -3.62 -0.83
C HIS A 104 1.38 -4.84 -0.51
N GLY A 105 0.36 -4.68 0.32
CA GLY A 105 -0.43 -5.79 0.84
C GLY A 105 -1.59 -5.36 1.74
N LEU A 106 -2.32 -6.34 2.28
CA LEU A 106 -3.41 -6.15 3.24
C LEU A 106 -2.92 -6.21 4.70
N TRP A 107 -1.84 -5.49 5.01
CA TRP A 107 -1.26 -5.47 6.35
C TRP A 107 -2.19 -4.79 7.38
N MET A 108 -3.08 -3.89 6.93
CA MET A 108 -4.06 -3.20 7.77
C MET A 108 -5.20 -4.09 8.28
N VAL A 109 -5.32 -5.33 7.78
CA VAL A 109 -6.24 -6.32 8.36
C VAL A 109 -5.68 -6.74 9.73
N PRO A 110 -6.46 -6.62 10.82
CA PRO A 110 -5.97 -6.93 12.15
C PRO A 110 -5.52 -8.39 12.28
N ASP A 111 -4.51 -8.62 13.12
CA ASP A 111 -4.22 -9.96 13.62
C ASP A 111 -5.25 -10.36 14.67
N GLU A 112 -5.76 -11.59 14.51
CA GLU A 112 -6.84 -12.14 15.33
C GLU A 112 -6.57 -13.61 15.66
N LEU A 113 -7.26 -14.11 16.68
CA LEU A 113 -7.15 -15.50 17.12
C LEU A 113 -7.68 -16.48 16.06
N GLY A 114 -6.78 -17.31 15.54
CA GLY A 114 -7.09 -18.53 14.79
C GLY A 114 -8.12 -18.34 13.66
N ILE A 115 -9.32 -18.91 13.85
CA ILE A 115 -10.40 -18.93 12.85
C ILE A 115 -10.99 -17.54 12.57
N LEU A 116 -10.93 -16.61 13.53
CA LEU A 116 -11.54 -15.28 13.41
C LEU A 116 -10.85 -14.46 12.32
N LYS A 117 -9.52 -14.56 12.19
CA LYS A 117 -8.76 -13.94 11.10
C LYS A 117 -9.26 -14.38 9.72
N LYS A 118 -9.59 -15.67 9.56
CA LYS A 118 -10.17 -16.19 8.31
C LYS A 118 -11.58 -15.63 8.08
N LEU A 119 -12.37 -15.50 9.14
CA LEU A 119 -13.71 -14.95 9.10
C LEU A 119 -13.71 -13.47 8.70
N THR A 120 -12.83 -12.66 9.28
CA THR A 120 -12.63 -11.26 8.89
C THR A 120 -12.30 -11.13 7.42
N ARG A 121 -11.30 -11.89 6.94
CA ARG A 121 -10.93 -11.88 5.51
C ARG A 121 -12.07 -12.30 4.59
N LYS A 122 -12.89 -13.28 4.99
CA LYS A 122 -14.08 -13.71 4.22
C LYS A 122 -15.20 -12.66 4.21
N THR A 123 -15.27 -11.85 5.27
CA THR A 123 -16.28 -10.81 5.46
C THR A 123 -15.95 -9.54 4.68
N LEU A 124 -14.67 -9.26 4.42
CA LEU A 124 -14.26 -8.18 3.52
C LEU A 124 -14.78 -8.43 2.10
N LYS A 125 -15.71 -7.59 1.65
CA LYS A 125 -16.32 -7.67 0.30
C LYS A 125 -15.77 -6.64 -0.67
N ALA A 126 -14.87 -5.76 -0.21
CA ALA A 126 -14.22 -4.77 -1.06
C ALA A 126 -13.46 -5.45 -2.20
N LYS A 127 -13.46 -4.83 -3.38
CA LYS A 127 -12.54 -5.20 -4.45
C LYS A 127 -11.14 -4.73 -4.06
N LYS A 128 -10.19 -5.67 -4.04
CA LYS A 128 -8.83 -5.49 -3.55
C LYS A 128 -7.88 -5.25 -4.72
N VAL A 129 -7.29 -4.05 -4.75
CA VAL A 129 -6.52 -3.53 -5.88
C VAL A 129 -5.06 -3.38 -5.51
N MET A 130 -4.18 -3.89 -6.35
CA MET A 130 -2.74 -3.69 -6.27
C MET A 130 -2.33 -2.49 -7.12
N LEU A 131 -1.86 -1.42 -6.48
CA LEU A 131 -1.42 -0.20 -7.16
C LEU A 131 0.05 -0.24 -7.59
N ASN A 132 0.82 -1.15 -7.00
CA ASN A 132 2.26 -1.30 -7.14
C ASN A 132 3.09 -0.14 -6.52
N HIS A 133 4.29 -0.44 -6.05
CA HIS A 133 5.24 0.53 -5.46
C HIS A 133 6.37 0.91 -6.43
N GLY A 134 6.44 0.23 -7.58
CA GLY A 134 7.45 0.46 -8.59
C GLY A 134 7.35 -0.53 -9.74
N VAL A 135 8.29 -0.44 -10.68
CA VAL A 135 8.32 -1.34 -11.84
C VAL A 135 8.85 -2.71 -11.41
N ILE A 136 8.02 -3.75 -11.50
CA ILE A 136 8.29 -5.12 -11.00
C ILE A 136 9.17 -5.96 -11.93
N PHE A 137 10.11 -5.35 -12.64
CA PHE A 137 10.88 -6.03 -13.70
C PHE A 137 12.21 -6.63 -13.22
N ILE A 138 12.74 -6.18 -12.09
CA ILE A 138 14.14 -6.43 -11.71
C ILE A 138 14.32 -7.66 -10.82
N LYS A 139 13.27 -8.11 -10.11
CA LYS A 139 13.34 -9.23 -9.16
C LYS A 139 12.22 -10.22 -9.41
N ASN A 140 12.53 -11.52 -9.34
CA ASN A 140 11.50 -12.55 -9.38
C ASN A 140 10.67 -12.53 -8.09
N GLY A 141 9.42 -12.08 -8.21
CA GLY A 141 8.47 -11.95 -7.10
C GLY A 141 7.33 -12.98 -7.14
N ILE A 142 7.36 -13.97 -8.04
CA ILE A 142 6.23 -14.88 -8.29
C ILE A 142 5.74 -15.55 -7.00
N LYS A 143 6.67 -16.03 -6.16
CA LYS A 143 6.35 -16.66 -4.87
C LYS A 143 5.61 -15.78 -3.85
N TYR A 144 5.52 -14.47 -4.09
CA TYR A 144 4.83 -13.52 -3.21
C TYR A 144 3.58 -12.93 -3.87
N TYR A 145 3.63 -12.71 -5.18
CA TYR A 145 2.62 -11.94 -5.90
C TYR A 145 1.74 -12.77 -6.86
N HIS A 146 1.97 -14.09 -6.97
CA HIS A 146 1.13 -14.95 -7.79
C HIS A 146 -0.34 -14.86 -7.35
N LYS A 147 -1.27 -14.84 -8.32
CA LYS A 147 -2.69 -14.58 -8.09
C LYS A 147 -3.32 -15.49 -7.04
N SER A 148 -2.90 -16.76 -6.98
CA SER A 148 -3.44 -17.75 -6.04
C SER A 148 -3.12 -17.48 -4.57
N ILE A 149 -2.08 -16.69 -4.28
CA ILE A 149 -1.59 -16.43 -2.93
C ILE A 149 -1.73 -14.97 -2.51
N PHE A 150 -1.66 -14.04 -3.47
CA PHE A 150 -1.60 -12.62 -3.18
C PHE A 150 -3.00 -12.09 -2.84
N PRO A 151 -3.20 -11.39 -1.72
CA PRO A 151 -4.54 -10.99 -1.29
C PRO A 151 -5.14 -9.83 -2.09
N LEU A 152 -4.31 -8.97 -2.70
CA LEU A 152 -4.72 -7.83 -3.53
C LEU A 152 -4.80 -8.23 -5.01
N ASN A 153 -5.60 -9.25 -5.31
CA ASN A 153 -5.57 -9.94 -6.59
C ASN A 153 -6.82 -9.72 -7.47
N ASP A 154 -7.73 -8.82 -7.09
CA ASP A 154 -8.94 -8.56 -7.87
C ASP A 154 -8.71 -7.56 -9.03
N LEU A 155 -7.66 -6.75 -8.93
CA LEU A 155 -7.17 -5.88 -10.01
C LEU A 155 -5.71 -5.47 -9.74
N TRP A 156 -4.90 -5.43 -10.78
CA TRP A 156 -3.51 -4.98 -10.75
C TRP A 156 -3.33 -3.80 -11.69
N CYS A 157 -2.80 -2.70 -11.19
CA CYS A 157 -2.40 -1.52 -11.95
C CYS A 157 -0.97 -1.72 -12.46
N ALA A 158 -0.82 -2.05 -13.75
CA ALA A 158 0.47 -2.23 -14.39
C ALA A 158 0.97 -0.91 -14.99
N VAL A 159 2.29 -0.75 -15.00
CA VAL A 159 2.98 0.42 -15.55
C VAL A 159 3.07 0.35 -17.07
N SER A 160 3.16 -0.85 -17.63
CA SER A 160 3.35 -1.02 -19.08
C SER A 160 2.74 -2.31 -19.64
N ALA A 161 2.60 -2.38 -20.96
CA ALA A 161 2.19 -3.59 -21.67
C ALA A 161 3.15 -4.78 -21.41
N ARG A 162 4.45 -4.50 -21.27
CA ARG A 162 5.46 -5.52 -20.93
C ARG A 162 5.23 -6.12 -19.55
N GLU A 163 4.90 -5.28 -18.58
CA GLU A 163 4.56 -5.74 -17.23
C GLU A 163 3.26 -6.54 -17.22
N LYS A 164 2.24 -6.09 -17.95
CA LYS A 164 0.99 -6.84 -18.12
C LYS A 164 1.26 -8.23 -18.71
N TYR A 165 2.08 -8.32 -19.76
CA TYR A 165 2.48 -9.61 -20.34
C TYR A 165 3.15 -10.53 -19.31
N LEU A 166 4.08 -10.00 -18.49
CA LEU A 166 4.72 -10.78 -17.44
C LEU A 166 3.72 -11.28 -16.40
N LEU A 167 2.82 -10.42 -15.93
CA LEU A 167 1.80 -10.78 -14.94
C LEU A 167 0.86 -11.87 -15.46
N GLN A 168 0.55 -11.87 -16.75
CA GLN A 168 -0.29 -12.88 -17.39
C GLN A 168 0.40 -14.23 -17.49
N ASN A 169 1.64 -14.25 -17.97
CA ASN A 169 2.33 -15.49 -18.28
C ASN A 169 3.00 -16.14 -17.05
N GLU A 170 3.46 -15.34 -16.08
CA GLU A 170 4.26 -15.83 -14.96
C GLU A 170 3.53 -15.76 -13.60
N TYR A 171 2.61 -14.81 -13.43
CA TYR A 171 1.95 -14.55 -12.13
C TYR A 171 0.49 -15.04 -12.06
N GLY A 172 -0.02 -15.64 -13.13
CA GLY A 172 -1.35 -16.27 -13.16
C GLY A 172 -2.53 -15.30 -13.21
N TYR A 173 -2.29 -14.04 -13.62
CA TYR A 173 -3.35 -13.05 -13.80
C TYR A 173 -3.97 -13.17 -15.19
N SER A 174 -5.28 -12.93 -15.29
CA SER A 174 -5.98 -12.85 -16.58
C SER A 174 -6.07 -11.40 -17.05
N ASP A 175 -6.41 -11.20 -18.33
CA ASP A 175 -6.49 -9.86 -18.93
C ASP A 175 -7.39 -8.89 -18.16
N LYS A 176 -8.55 -9.37 -17.69
CA LYS A 176 -9.50 -8.59 -16.88
C LYS A 176 -9.01 -8.20 -15.49
N ASP A 177 -7.98 -8.89 -14.98
CA ASP A 177 -7.40 -8.61 -13.67
C ASP A 177 -6.31 -7.53 -13.76
N ILE A 178 -5.93 -7.07 -14.96
CA ILE A 178 -4.81 -6.13 -15.14
C ILE A 178 -5.25 -4.95 -16.01
N VAL A 179 -5.05 -3.76 -15.46
CA VAL A 179 -5.23 -2.50 -16.19
C VAL A 179 -3.87 -1.80 -16.32
N ILE A 180 -3.56 -1.28 -17.51
CA ILE A 180 -2.35 -0.48 -17.72
C ILE A 180 -2.71 0.96 -17.42
N THR A 181 -2.13 1.52 -16.35
CA THR A 181 -2.42 2.89 -15.88
C THR A 181 -1.18 3.75 -15.72
N GLY A 182 0.02 3.15 -15.66
CA GLY A 182 1.18 3.85 -15.13
C GLY A 182 1.16 3.90 -13.59
N LEU A 183 2.02 4.74 -13.01
CA LEU A 183 2.16 4.93 -11.57
C LEU A 183 1.65 6.32 -11.18
N PRO A 184 0.67 6.44 -10.26
CA PRO A 184 0.11 7.73 -9.85
C PRO A 184 1.13 8.77 -9.37
N ARG A 185 2.26 8.34 -8.79
CA ARG A 185 3.30 9.28 -8.35
C ARG A 185 3.92 10.08 -9.48
N PHE A 186 3.89 9.57 -10.72
CA PHE A 186 4.43 10.28 -11.87
C PHE A 186 3.57 11.49 -12.25
N ASP A 187 2.27 11.46 -11.95
CA ASP A 187 1.37 12.60 -12.17
C ASP A 187 1.66 13.76 -11.20
N PHE A 188 2.32 13.48 -10.07
CA PHE A 188 2.74 14.49 -9.09
C PHE A 188 4.11 15.12 -9.40
N LEU A 189 4.84 14.58 -10.39
CA LEU A 189 6.12 15.16 -10.76
C LEU A 189 5.87 16.47 -11.51
N ALA A 190 6.34 17.57 -10.94
CA ALA A 190 6.39 18.84 -11.65
C ALA A 190 7.59 18.84 -12.60
N ASP A 191 7.36 19.21 -13.84
CA ASP A 191 8.46 19.48 -14.77
C ASP A 191 9.11 20.81 -14.38
N SER A 192 10.29 20.72 -13.77
CA SER A 192 11.13 21.86 -13.41
C SER A 192 12.43 21.90 -14.23
N SER A 193 12.46 21.24 -15.40
CA SER A 193 13.64 21.17 -16.26
C SER A 193 14.15 22.57 -16.65
N ASP A 194 13.22 23.51 -16.94
CA ASP A 194 13.56 24.91 -17.26
C ASP A 194 14.09 25.71 -16.06
N GLN A 195 13.78 25.30 -14.82
CA GLN A 195 14.20 26.00 -13.60
C GLN A 195 15.58 25.52 -13.09
N LEU A 196 16.03 24.36 -13.54
CA LEU A 196 17.35 23.81 -13.19
C LEU A 196 18.50 24.67 -13.74
N PHE A 197 18.24 25.53 -14.74
CA PHE A 197 19.20 26.51 -15.26
C PHE A 197 19.66 27.54 -14.22
N LEU A 198 18.99 27.65 -13.07
CA LEU A 198 19.38 28.52 -11.95
C LEU A 198 20.14 27.77 -10.84
N ALA A 199 20.45 26.48 -11.03
CA ALA A 199 21.18 25.70 -10.04
C ALA A 199 22.66 26.12 -10.02
N LYS A 200 23.20 26.36 -8.81
CA LYS A 200 24.60 26.73 -8.52
C LYS A 200 25.64 25.69 -8.98
N TYR A 201 25.21 24.53 -9.48
CA TYR A 201 26.05 23.39 -9.80
C TYR A 201 25.86 22.97 -11.26
N ASP A 202 26.97 22.80 -11.98
CA ASP A 202 26.97 22.41 -13.40
C ASP A 202 26.49 20.97 -13.63
N LEU A 203 26.53 20.11 -12.60
CA LEU A 203 26.10 18.71 -12.65
C LEU A 203 25.65 18.22 -11.28
N ILE A 204 24.46 17.61 -11.19
CA ILE A 204 23.99 16.88 -10.01
C ILE A 204 23.99 15.39 -10.33
N CYS A 205 24.81 14.61 -9.61
CA CYS A 205 24.84 13.16 -9.72
C CYS A 205 24.17 12.56 -8.47
N SER A 206 23.10 11.79 -8.68
CA SER A 206 22.41 11.04 -7.62
C SER A 206 22.67 9.54 -7.79
N SER A 207 23.17 8.88 -6.75
CA SER A 207 23.36 7.43 -6.72
C SER A 207 22.31 6.77 -5.82
N TYR A 208 21.67 5.71 -6.34
CA TYR A 208 20.63 4.94 -5.62
C TYR A 208 21.00 3.45 -5.57
N PRO A 209 22.02 3.06 -4.78
CA PRO A 209 22.42 1.66 -4.68
C PRO A 209 21.32 0.82 -4.04
N THR A 210 21.08 -0.38 -4.57
CA THR A 210 20.22 -1.36 -3.91
C THR A 210 20.95 -1.99 -2.72
N ILE A 211 20.24 -2.24 -1.62
CA ILE A 211 20.79 -2.94 -0.44
C ILE A 211 21.48 -4.25 -0.85
N ARG A 212 22.68 -4.48 -0.31
CA ARG A 212 23.47 -5.71 -0.51
C ARG A 212 23.57 -6.44 0.82
N VAL A 213 23.04 -7.66 0.91
CA VAL A 213 23.02 -8.42 2.18
C VAL A 213 24.44 -8.66 2.72
N TRP A 214 25.45 -8.73 1.86
CA TRP A 214 26.85 -8.88 2.25
C TRP A 214 27.52 -7.61 2.78
N SER A 215 26.91 -6.41 2.62
CA SER A 215 27.47 -5.19 3.21
C SER A 215 27.16 -5.03 4.70
N ASP A 216 26.22 -5.81 5.24
CA ASP A 216 25.85 -5.81 6.66
C ASP A 216 26.72 -6.76 7.51
N HIS A 217 27.54 -7.59 6.87
CA HIS A 217 28.62 -8.29 7.55
C HIS A 217 29.79 -7.32 7.63
N HIS A 218 30.21 -6.98 8.85
CA HIS A 218 31.49 -6.32 9.12
C HIS A 218 32.61 -7.16 8.50
N PHE A 219 32.90 -6.94 7.22
CA PHE A 219 34.20 -7.22 6.67
C PHE A 219 35.15 -6.28 7.41
N ASN A 220 35.98 -6.84 8.29
CA ASN A 220 37.25 -6.23 8.62
C ASN A 220 37.94 -5.97 7.28
N LEU A 221 37.88 -4.72 6.81
CA LEU A 221 38.65 -4.24 5.69
C LEU A 221 40.11 -4.21 6.14
N GLU A 222 40.75 -5.39 6.18
CA GLU A 222 42.18 -5.41 5.91
C GLU A 222 42.35 -4.90 4.49
N ARG A 223 43.25 -3.93 4.37
CA ARG A 223 43.50 -3.08 3.21
C ARG A 223 43.44 -3.88 1.91
N ILE A 224 42.56 -3.45 1.01
CA ILE A 224 42.76 -3.69 -0.41
C ILE A 224 43.77 -2.63 -0.83
N ASP A 225 45.05 -3.00 -0.82
CA ASP A 225 46.09 -2.20 -1.47
C ASP A 225 45.77 -2.19 -2.97
N PHE A 226 45.55 -1.00 -3.50
CA PHE A 226 45.49 -0.78 -4.94
C PHE A 226 46.90 -1.06 -5.49
N ILE A 227 47.00 -2.03 -6.40
CA ILE A 227 48.19 -2.18 -7.23
C ILE A 227 48.04 -1.16 -8.36
N ASP A 228 49.02 -0.24 -8.42
CA ASP A 228 49.19 0.77 -9.47
C ASP A 228 49.23 0.18 -10.89
#